data_AF-A0A382MS59-F1
#
_entry.id   AF-A0A382MS59-F1
#
_cell.length_a   1.000
_cell.length_b   1.000
_cell.length_c   1.000
_cell.angle_alpha   90.00
_cell.angle_beta   90.00
_cell.angle_gamma   90.00
#
_symmetry.space_group_name_H-M   'P 1'
#
loop_
_entity.id
_entity.type
_entity.pdbx_description
1 polymer ?
#
loop_
_entity_poly.entity_id
_entity_poly.type
_entity_poly.pdbx_seq_one_letter_code
_entity_poly.pdbx_strand_id
1 'polypeptide(L)'
;MEINELAAIGQGLATAVFAGLSILLIGRWKNRPKAPVIAMASGATAFWAAVQTVGSLGIVQSSVILLVVEWGRNLAWLVALILILRDLDVTRRAGPIATRYGVAFFLAAALLTVYYSIRTIQPISMTGVVVGGVMLSILILILVEQVYRNAPFDARSGLKYFCVGVAGIYIYDLVIFTFTIVNREMDVNQWTARGFVTALFAVPLAFSARRSFRLSLDDYLPRQIVFYGFSLVAIGIFVLFILIGDAYIRAYGGTWVGVLQIVFIVSALFFIAVVMVSPTIRA
;
A
#
# COMPACT_ATOMS: atom_id res chain seq x y z
N MET A 1 -13.94 -14.08 -17.52
CA MET A 1 -13.19 -12.81 -17.45
C MET A 1 -12.39 -12.74 -18.73
N GLU A 2 -12.61 -11.72 -19.57
CA GLU A 2 -11.84 -11.52 -20.80
C GLU A 2 -10.34 -11.37 -20.46
N ILE A 3 -9.48 -11.81 -21.38
CA ILE A 3 -8.03 -11.65 -21.24
C ILE A 3 -7.73 -10.15 -21.18
N ASN A 4 -7.07 -9.71 -20.12
CA ASN A 4 -6.66 -8.33 -19.96
C ASN A 4 -5.14 -8.23 -20.02
N GLU A 5 -4.62 -8.09 -21.25
CA GLU A 5 -3.18 -8.03 -21.52
C GLU A 5 -2.51 -6.88 -20.79
N LEU A 6 -3.18 -5.72 -20.70
CA LEU A 6 -2.63 -4.55 -20.00
C LEU A 6 -2.46 -4.82 -18.50
N ALA A 7 -3.43 -5.50 -17.88
CA ALA A 7 -3.33 -5.92 -16.48
C ALA A 7 -2.21 -6.94 -16.29
N ALA A 8 -2.06 -7.89 -17.21
CA ALA A 8 -0.98 -8.88 -17.17
C ALA A 8 0.40 -8.22 -17.25
N ILE A 9 0.58 -7.21 -18.11
CA ILE A 9 1.84 -6.43 -18.22
C ILE A 9 2.14 -5.69 -16.92
N GLY A 10 1.17 -4.94 -16.38
CA GLY A 10 1.37 -4.18 -15.15
C GLY A 10 1.69 -5.06 -13.95
N GLN A 11 0.98 -6.18 -13.80
CA GLN A 11 1.21 -7.15 -12.72
C GLN A 11 2.51 -7.94 -12.94
N GLY A 12 2.88 -8.22 -14.19
CA GLY A 12 4.16 -8.85 -14.55
C GLY A 12 5.34 -7.96 -14.19
N LEU A 13 5.24 -6.66 -14.45
CA LEU A 13 6.23 -5.67 -14.01
C LEU A 13 6.34 -5.63 -12.49
N ALA A 14 5.23 -5.58 -11.77
CA ALA A 14 5.23 -5.61 -10.30
C ALA A 14 5.90 -6.88 -9.77
N THR A 15 5.63 -8.03 -10.38
CA THR A 15 6.26 -9.31 -10.05
C THR A 15 7.77 -9.22 -10.16
N ALA A 16 8.29 -8.76 -11.32
CA ALA A 16 9.72 -8.67 -11.56
C ALA A 16 10.43 -7.73 -10.57
N VAL A 17 9.85 -6.54 -10.35
CA VAL A 17 10.47 -5.53 -9.47
C VAL A 17 10.46 -5.96 -8.00
N PHE A 18 9.36 -6.52 -7.49
CA PHE A 18 9.29 -6.98 -6.11
C PHE A 18 10.08 -8.28 -5.88
N ALA A 19 10.17 -9.16 -6.87
CA ALA A 19 11.05 -10.33 -6.81
C ALA A 19 12.51 -9.89 -6.71
N GLY A 20 12.93 -8.95 -7.57
CA GLY A 20 14.27 -8.36 -7.52
C GLY A 20 14.56 -7.67 -6.18
N LEU A 21 13.60 -6.90 -5.66
CA LEU A 21 13.71 -6.25 -4.34
C LEU A 21 13.85 -7.27 -3.21
N SER A 22 13.06 -8.34 -3.22
CA SER A 22 13.13 -9.44 -2.25
C SER A 22 14.50 -10.09 -2.25
N ILE A 23 15.00 -10.47 -3.43
CA ILE A 23 16.32 -11.10 -3.59
C ILE A 23 17.45 -10.16 -3.11
N LEU A 24 17.40 -8.88 -3.48
CA LEU A 24 18.38 -7.88 -3.04
C LEU A 24 18.41 -7.72 -1.52
N LEU A 25 17.25 -7.78 -0.86
CA LEU A 25 17.14 -7.66 0.58
C LEU A 25 17.61 -8.93 1.31
N ILE A 26 17.29 -10.12 0.79
CA ILE A 26 17.81 -11.40 1.31
C ILE A 26 19.33 -11.42 1.25
N GLY A 27 19.94 -11.00 0.14
CA GLY A 27 21.41 -10.94 0.00
C GLY A 27 22.10 -10.04 1.04
N ARG A 28 21.37 -9.09 1.65
CA ARG A 28 21.88 -8.15 2.65
C ARG A 28 21.54 -8.51 4.10
N TRP A 29 20.95 -9.68 4.35
CA TRP A 29 20.51 -10.15 5.66
C TRP A 29 21.60 -10.15 6.76
N LYS A 30 22.83 -10.58 6.45
CA LYS A 30 23.93 -10.67 7.42
C LYS A 30 24.32 -9.33 8.05
N ASN A 31 24.13 -8.23 7.32
CA ASN A 31 24.52 -6.90 7.80
C ASN A 31 23.32 -6.08 8.32
N ARG A 32 22.09 -6.63 8.25
CA ARG A 32 20.85 -5.87 8.53
C ARG A 32 19.75 -6.80 9.08
N PRO A 33 19.48 -6.79 10.41
CA PRO A 33 18.52 -7.71 11.04
C PRO A 33 17.07 -7.54 10.55
N LYS A 34 16.73 -6.41 9.93
CA LYS A 34 15.37 -6.10 9.41
C LYS A 34 15.18 -6.37 7.92
N ALA A 35 16.26 -6.57 7.18
CA ALA A 35 16.19 -6.92 5.76
C ALA A 35 15.36 -8.19 5.45
N PRO A 36 15.42 -9.29 6.24
CA PRO A 36 14.64 -10.49 5.92
C PRO A 36 13.13 -10.29 6.08
N VAL A 37 12.70 -9.46 7.04
CA VAL A 37 11.27 -9.18 7.28
C VAL A 37 10.66 -8.38 6.11
N ILE A 38 11.38 -7.36 5.63
CA ILE A 38 10.95 -6.58 4.46
C ILE A 38 11.05 -7.41 3.18
N ALA A 39 12.05 -8.29 3.07
CA ALA A 39 12.17 -9.22 1.97
C ALA A 39 10.98 -10.18 1.91
N MET A 40 10.54 -10.72 3.05
CA MET A 40 9.37 -11.59 3.13
C MET A 40 8.10 -10.89 2.62
N ALA A 41 7.83 -9.66 3.06
CA ALA A 41 6.67 -8.89 2.59
C ALA A 41 6.78 -8.53 1.09
N SER A 42 8.00 -8.24 0.62
CA SER A 42 8.27 -7.99 -0.80
C SER A 42 8.07 -9.26 -1.64
N GLY A 43 8.52 -10.42 -1.15
CA GLY A 43 8.32 -11.72 -1.79
C GLY A 43 6.84 -12.12 -1.84
N ALA A 44 6.08 -11.88 -0.78
CA ALA A 44 4.62 -12.07 -0.78
C ALA A 44 3.92 -11.16 -1.80
N THR A 45 4.42 -9.93 -1.99
CA THR A 45 3.92 -9.00 -3.02
C THR A 45 4.27 -9.46 -4.42
N ALA A 46 5.47 -9.99 -4.63
CA ALA A 46 5.87 -10.59 -5.90
C ALA A 46 5.02 -11.82 -6.25
N PHE A 47 4.78 -12.69 -5.25
CA PHE A 47 3.93 -13.87 -5.43
C PHE A 47 2.48 -13.48 -5.74
N TRP A 48 1.94 -12.49 -5.04
CA TRP A 48 0.63 -11.94 -5.36
C TRP A 48 0.56 -11.39 -6.78
N ALA A 49 1.53 -10.57 -7.19
CA ALA A 49 1.55 -10.01 -8.52
C ALA A 49 1.64 -11.12 -9.59
N ALA A 50 2.42 -12.19 -9.35
CA ALA A 50 2.54 -13.31 -10.27
C ALA A 50 1.22 -14.07 -10.45
N VAL A 51 0.54 -14.37 -9.33
CA VAL A 51 -0.76 -15.05 -9.34
C VAL A 51 -1.82 -14.18 -10.04
N GLN A 52 -1.79 -12.87 -9.82
CA GLN A 52 -2.66 -11.93 -10.51
C GLN A 52 -2.39 -11.89 -12.02
N THR A 53 -1.12 -11.90 -12.46
CA THR A 53 -0.76 -11.96 -13.89
C THR A 53 -1.36 -13.20 -14.56
N VAL A 54 -1.19 -14.36 -13.93
CA VAL A 54 -1.74 -15.63 -14.42
C VAL A 54 -3.28 -15.60 -14.42
N GLY A 55 -3.89 -14.90 -13.46
CA GLY A 55 -5.34 -14.63 -13.44
C GLY A 55 -5.80 -13.74 -14.60
N SER A 56 -5.06 -12.66 -14.90
CA SER A 56 -5.36 -11.73 -16.00
C SER A 56 -5.22 -12.37 -17.39
N LEU A 57 -4.38 -13.40 -17.52
CA LEU A 57 -4.22 -14.23 -18.72
C LEU A 57 -5.28 -15.34 -18.82
N GLY A 58 -6.19 -15.46 -17.84
CA GLY A 58 -7.25 -16.46 -17.83
C GLY A 58 -6.80 -17.89 -17.50
N ILE A 59 -5.53 -18.08 -17.10
CA ILE A 59 -4.94 -19.39 -16.78
C ILE A 59 -5.41 -19.88 -15.40
N VAL A 60 -5.49 -18.99 -14.41
CA VAL A 60 -6.06 -19.29 -13.08
C VAL A 60 -7.36 -18.51 -12.92
N GLN A 61 -8.49 -19.22 -12.91
CA GLN A 61 -9.82 -18.61 -12.83
C GLN A 61 -10.47 -18.74 -11.44
N SER A 62 -9.79 -19.42 -10.50
CA SER A 62 -10.32 -19.61 -9.15
C SER A 62 -10.24 -18.32 -8.35
N SER A 63 -11.39 -17.69 -8.12
CA SER A 63 -11.51 -16.48 -7.31
C SER A 63 -11.03 -16.69 -5.86
N VAL A 64 -11.10 -17.92 -5.35
CA VAL A 64 -10.59 -18.26 -4.00
C VAL A 64 -9.07 -18.13 -3.94
N ILE A 65 -8.36 -18.59 -4.97
CA ILE A 65 -6.88 -18.50 -5.01
C ILE A 65 -6.46 -17.03 -5.07
N LEU A 66 -7.06 -16.24 -5.97
CA LEU A 66 -6.77 -14.82 -6.11
C LEU A 66 -7.00 -14.09 -4.78
N LEU A 67 -8.11 -14.40 -4.10
CA LEU A 67 -8.44 -13.83 -2.80
C LEU A 67 -7.46 -14.25 -1.71
N VAL A 68 -7.18 -15.55 -1.53
CA VAL A 68 -6.26 -16.04 -0.49
C VAL A 68 -4.88 -15.41 -0.62
N VAL A 69 -4.39 -15.26 -1.84
CA VAL A 69 -3.10 -14.65 -2.12
C VAL A 69 -3.12 -13.15 -1.83
N GLU A 70 -4.22 -12.45 -2.12
CA GLU A 70 -4.45 -11.05 -1.72
C GLU A 70 -4.33 -10.87 -0.19
N TRP A 71 -5.02 -11.70 0.59
CA TRP A 71 -4.95 -11.67 2.05
C TRP A 71 -3.56 -12.02 2.58
N GLY A 72 -2.89 -13.00 1.95
CA GLY A 72 -1.53 -13.40 2.31
C GLY A 72 -0.53 -12.25 2.15
N ARG A 73 -0.63 -11.48 1.06
CA ARG A 73 0.19 -10.27 0.84
C ARG A 73 -0.04 -9.23 1.93
N ASN A 74 -1.30 -8.95 2.25
CA ASN A 74 -1.65 -7.95 3.27
C ASN A 74 -1.18 -8.38 4.67
N LEU A 75 -1.31 -9.66 4.99
CA LEU A 75 -0.79 -10.24 6.24
C LEU A 75 0.73 -10.07 6.34
N ALA A 76 1.47 -10.35 5.26
CA ALA A 76 2.92 -10.25 5.26
C ALA A 76 3.40 -8.81 5.55
N TRP A 77 2.74 -7.81 4.96
CA TRP A 77 3.02 -6.40 5.24
C TRP A 77 2.65 -5.98 6.66
N LEU A 78 1.51 -6.45 7.17
CA LEU A 78 1.09 -6.18 8.53
C LEU A 78 2.08 -6.76 9.54
N VAL A 79 2.48 -8.03 9.37
CA VAL A 79 3.50 -8.67 10.21
C VAL A 79 4.82 -7.90 10.12
N ALA A 80 5.23 -7.48 8.92
CA ALA A 80 6.46 -6.72 8.75
C ALA A 80 6.44 -5.39 9.52
N LEU A 81 5.34 -4.62 9.43
CA LEU A 81 5.19 -3.36 10.14
C LEU A 81 5.14 -3.55 11.66
N ILE A 82 4.45 -4.58 12.15
CA ILE A 82 4.42 -4.92 13.58
C ILE A 82 5.81 -5.27 14.10
N LEU A 83 6.56 -6.09 13.36
CA LEU A 83 7.93 -6.45 13.72
C LEU A 83 8.91 -5.29 13.60
N ILE A 84 8.63 -4.26 12.80
CA ILE A 84 9.43 -3.03 12.79
C ILE A 84 9.08 -2.17 14.01
N LEU A 85 7.79 -2.06 14.34
CA LEU A 85 7.31 -1.25 15.45
C LEU A 85 7.73 -1.80 16.82
N ARG A 86 7.77 -3.13 16.98
CA ARG A 86 8.20 -3.81 18.22
C ARG A 86 9.64 -3.46 18.59
N ASP A 87 10.53 -3.35 17.61
CA ASP A 87 11.95 -3.10 17.84
C ASP A 87 12.31 -1.62 17.99
N LEU A 88 11.36 -0.70 17.70
CA LEU A 88 11.52 0.72 18.00
C LEU A 88 11.35 1.04 19.50
N ASP A 89 11.32 0.01 20.35
CA ASP A 89 11.17 0.05 21.81
C ASP A 89 10.05 0.99 22.31
N VAL A 90 8.98 1.09 21.50
CA VAL A 90 7.67 1.66 21.86
C VAL A 90 6.98 0.82 22.97
N THR A 91 7.62 -0.29 23.35
CA THR A 91 7.20 -1.34 24.27
C THR A 91 7.63 -1.13 25.71
N ARG A 92 7.29 0.02 26.30
CA ARG A 92 7.05 0.05 27.75
C ARG A 92 5.60 0.35 28.17
N ARG A 93 4.79 1.03 27.33
CA ARG A 93 3.37 1.30 27.68
C ARG A 93 2.35 1.33 26.52
N ALA A 94 2.74 1.57 25.25
CA ALA A 94 1.77 1.72 24.13
C ALA A 94 1.80 0.59 23.09
N GLY A 95 2.91 -0.15 22.97
CA GLY A 95 3.09 -1.26 22.03
C GLY A 95 2.08 -2.43 22.12
N PRO A 96 1.57 -2.85 23.31
CA PRO A 96 0.64 -3.97 23.41
C PRO A 96 -0.74 -3.69 22.78
N ILE A 97 -1.18 -2.43 22.78
CA ILE A 97 -2.49 -2.03 22.26
C ILE A 97 -2.45 -2.09 20.72
N ALA A 98 -1.52 -1.39 20.08
CA ALA A 98 -1.43 -1.38 18.62
C ALA A 98 -1.21 -2.80 18.02
N THR A 99 -0.44 -3.65 18.69
CA THR A 99 -0.21 -5.03 18.24
C THR A 99 -1.38 -5.97 18.52
N ARG A 100 -1.95 -5.94 19.73
CA ARG A 100 -3.07 -6.83 20.09
C ARG A 100 -4.35 -6.46 19.37
N TYR A 101 -4.66 -5.18 19.22
CA TYR A 101 -5.81 -4.72 18.45
C TYR A 101 -5.57 -4.79 16.94
N GLY A 102 -4.35 -4.57 16.45
CA GLY A 102 -4.03 -4.72 15.01
C GLY A 102 -4.14 -6.17 14.53
N VAL A 103 -3.63 -7.13 15.31
CA VAL A 103 -3.77 -8.58 15.01
C VAL A 103 -5.22 -9.04 15.17
N ALA A 104 -5.92 -8.59 16.22
CA ALA A 104 -7.33 -8.91 16.40
C ALA A 104 -8.21 -8.32 15.28
N PHE A 105 -7.89 -7.11 14.81
CA PHE A 105 -8.59 -6.47 13.69
C PHE A 105 -8.30 -7.16 12.36
N PHE A 106 -7.04 -7.57 12.11
CA PHE A 106 -6.71 -8.38 10.95
C PHE A 106 -7.46 -9.71 10.97
N LEU A 107 -7.45 -10.42 12.10
CA LEU A 107 -8.20 -11.66 12.27
C LEU A 107 -9.69 -11.44 12.10
N ALA A 108 -10.25 -10.36 12.64
CA ALA A 108 -11.65 -10.02 12.45
C ALA A 108 -11.97 -9.75 10.98
N ALA A 109 -11.17 -8.95 10.28
CA ALA A 109 -11.35 -8.67 8.85
C ALA A 109 -11.23 -9.93 7.99
N ALA A 110 -10.21 -10.77 8.24
CA ALA A 110 -10.02 -12.03 7.54
C ALA A 110 -11.15 -13.03 7.80
N LEU A 111 -11.57 -13.19 9.06
CA LEU A 111 -12.68 -14.06 9.44
C LEU A 111 -14.01 -13.55 8.87
N LEU A 112 -14.23 -12.24 8.83
CA LEU A 112 -15.43 -11.64 8.25
C LEU A 112 -15.47 -11.90 6.74
N THR A 113 -14.35 -11.72 6.03
CA THR A 113 -14.28 -12.04 4.61
C THR A 113 -14.49 -13.53 4.36
N VAL A 114 -13.88 -14.42 5.14
CA VAL A 114 -14.10 -15.88 5.03
C VAL A 114 -15.56 -16.24 5.34
N TYR A 115 -16.14 -15.67 6.40
CA TYR A 115 -17.54 -15.88 6.78
C TYR A 115 -18.51 -15.48 5.66
N TYR A 116 -18.36 -14.29 5.09
CA TYR A 116 -19.19 -13.85 3.95
C TYR A 116 -18.88 -14.63 2.66
N SER A 117 -17.66 -15.12 2.48
CA SER A 117 -17.31 -15.97 1.32
C SER A 117 -17.92 -17.36 1.40
N ILE A 118 -18.13 -17.91 2.60
CA ILE A 118 -18.71 -19.25 2.83
C ILE A 118 -20.24 -19.20 2.94
N ARG A 119 -20.82 -18.17 3.57
CA ARG A 119 -22.28 -18.07 3.82
C ARG A 119 -23.11 -17.79 2.58
N THR A 120 -22.54 -17.16 1.56
CA THR A 120 -23.27 -16.85 0.34
C THR A 120 -23.04 -17.98 -0.66
N ILE A 121 -24.09 -18.76 -0.99
CA ILE A 121 -24.11 -19.77 -2.07
C ILE A 121 -24.10 -19.08 -3.47
N GLN A 122 -23.52 -17.88 -3.52
CA GLN A 122 -23.41 -16.99 -4.67
C GLN A 122 -21.91 -16.70 -4.87
N PRO A 123 -21.44 -16.37 -6.08
CA PRO A 123 -20.05 -15.98 -6.28
C PRO A 123 -19.69 -14.90 -5.25
N ILE A 124 -18.56 -15.12 -4.55
CA ILE A 124 -17.98 -14.32 -3.45
C ILE A 124 -18.63 -12.94 -3.33
N SER A 125 -19.32 -12.68 -2.21
CA SER A 125 -19.91 -11.36 -1.92
C SER A 125 -18.82 -10.29 -2.04
N MET A 126 -18.81 -9.56 -3.17
CA MET A 126 -17.84 -8.51 -3.45
C MET A 126 -17.81 -7.48 -2.31
N THR A 127 -18.95 -7.23 -1.67
CA THR A 127 -19.07 -6.33 -0.53
C THR A 127 -18.16 -6.71 0.63
N GLY A 128 -18.10 -7.98 1.03
CA GLY A 128 -17.26 -8.43 2.14
C GLY A 128 -15.76 -8.33 1.84
N VAL A 129 -15.37 -8.60 0.60
CA VAL A 129 -13.97 -8.46 0.14
C VAL A 129 -13.56 -7.00 0.11
N VAL A 130 -14.41 -6.14 -0.44
CA VAL A 130 -14.14 -4.70 -0.59
C VAL A 130 -14.07 -4.00 0.76
N VAL A 131 -15.02 -4.26 1.66
CA VAL A 131 -14.99 -3.71 3.03
C VAL A 131 -13.75 -4.19 3.79
N GLY A 132 -13.42 -5.48 3.68
CA GLY A 132 -12.19 -6.03 4.24
C GLY A 132 -10.93 -5.34 3.70
N GLY A 133 -10.89 -5.09 2.39
CA GLY A 133 -9.82 -4.35 1.71
C GLY A 133 -9.67 -2.92 2.24
N VAL A 134 -10.75 -2.17 2.36
CA VAL A 134 -10.75 -0.81 2.95
C VAL A 134 -10.17 -0.85 4.37
N MET A 135 -10.70 -1.74 5.21
CA MET A 135 -10.31 -1.84 6.62
C MET A 135 -8.82 -2.20 6.77
N LEU A 136 -8.33 -3.16 5.99
CA LEU A 136 -6.91 -3.53 5.99
C LEU A 136 -6.01 -2.41 5.50
N SER A 137 -6.38 -1.72 4.42
CA SER A 137 -5.61 -0.58 3.92
C SER A 137 -5.50 0.52 4.97
N ILE A 138 -6.60 0.84 5.67
CA ILE A 138 -6.59 1.79 6.79
C ILE A 138 -5.66 1.31 7.91
N LEU A 139 -5.77 0.06 8.34
CA LEU A 139 -4.93 -0.48 9.41
C LEU A 139 -3.44 -0.40 9.04
N ILE A 140 -3.09 -0.78 7.82
CA ILE A 140 -1.70 -0.73 7.34
C ILE A 140 -1.20 0.71 7.27
N LEU A 141 -2.01 1.66 6.80
CA LEU A 141 -1.64 3.08 6.79
C LEU A 141 -1.43 3.65 8.18
N ILE A 142 -2.27 3.28 9.16
CA ILE A 142 -2.08 3.65 10.56
C ILE A 142 -0.75 3.09 11.07
N LEU A 143 -0.45 1.82 10.80
CA LEU A 143 0.82 1.21 11.21
C LEU A 143 2.03 1.89 10.56
N VAL A 144 1.94 2.27 9.28
CA VAL A 144 2.99 3.03 8.58
C VAL A 144 3.23 4.38 9.25
N GLU A 145 2.17 5.11 9.63
CA GLU A 145 2.31 6.35 10.38
C GLU A 145 2.97 6.12 11.74
N GLN A 146 2.54 5.10 12.49
CA GLN A 146 3.12 4.79 13.79
C GLN A 146 4.61 4.46 13.66
N VAL A 147 4.99 3.68 12.64
CA VAL A 147 6.39 3.37 12.33
C VAL A 147 7.17 4.67 12.03
N TYR A 148 6.64 5.57 11.21
CA TYR A 148 7.32 6.82 10.87
C TYR A 148 7.47 7.79 12.05
N ARG A 149 6.40 8.00 12.83
CA ARG A 149 6.38 8.97 13.93
C ARG A 149 7.21 8.52 15.13
N ASN A 150 7.21 7.21 15.41
CA ASN A 150 7.97 6.64 16.52
C ASN A 150 9.44 6.37 16.18
N ALA A 151 9.87 6.61 14.94
CA ALA A 151 11.26 6.46 14.57
C ALA A 151 12.14 7.59 15.13
N PRO A 152 13.35 7.25 15.64
CA PRO A 152 14.34 8.23 16.07
C PRO A 152 14.79 9.09 14.88
N PHE A 153 15.19 10.34 15.16
CA PHE A 153 15.46 11.37 14.15
C PHE A 153 16.45 10.91 13.08
N ASP A 154 17.54 10.25 13.48
CA ASP A 154 18.59 9.78 12.58
C ASP A 154 18.11 8.69 11.61
N ALA A 155 17.13 7.90 12.06
CA ALA A 155 16.58 6.78 11.31
C ALA A 155 15.44 7.21 10.36
N ARG A 156 14.79 8.36 10.60
CA ARG A 156 13.70 8.91 9.75
C ARG A 156 14.11 9.14 8.30
N SER A 157 15.36 9.50 8.05
CA SER A 157 15.86 9.83 6.71
C SER A 157 15.88 8.62 5.74
N GLY A 158 16.05 7.41 6.27
CA GLY A 158 15.94 6.15 5.53
C GLY A 158 14.52 5.59 5.55
N LEU A 159 13.85 5.70 6.69
CA LEU A 159 12.50 5.18 6.90
C LEU A 159 11.43 5.92 6.08
N LYS A 160 11.63 7.20 5.77
CA LYS A 160 10.69 7.98 4.95
C LYS A 160 10.41 7.30 3.61
N TYR A 161 11.42 6.72 2.96
CA TYR A 161 11.23 6.06 1.67
C TYR A 161 10.50 4.73 1.81
N PHE A 162 10.75 4.00 2.90
CA PHE A 162 10.00 2.80 3.23
C PHE A 162 8.52 3.14 3.45
N CYS A 163 8.23 4.11 4.31
CA CYS A 163 6.87 4.56 4.59
C CYS A 163 6.16 5.08 3.34
N VAL A 164 6.84 5.88 2.49
CA VAL A 164 6.26 6.36 1.22
C VAL A 164 5.94 5.19 0.29
N GLY A 165 6.82 4.20 0.17
CA GLY A 165 6.58 3.02 -0.66
C GLY A 165 5.39 2.20 -0.20
N VAL A 166 5.34 1.84 1.09
CA VAL A 166 4.22 1.06 1.64
C VAL A 166 2.93 1.87 1.62
N ALA A 167 2.95 3.13 2.07
CA ALA A 167 1.76 3.98 2.10
C ALA A 167 1.20 4.20 0.69
N GLY A 168 2.05 4.40 -0.32
CA GLY A 168 1.59 4.56 -1.70
C GLY A 168 0.77 3.38 -2.23
N ILE A 169 1.23 2.16 -1.96
CA ILE A 169 0.53 0.92 -2.34
C ILE A 169 -0.84 0.85 -1.65
N TYR A 170 -0.89 1.07 -0.34
CA TYR A 170 -2.12 0.91 0.44
C TYR A 170 -3.08 2.10 0.37
N ILE A 171 -2.60 3.32 0.06
CA ILE A 171 -3.45 4.44 -0.33
C ILE A 171 -4.17 4.10 -1.63
N TYR A 172 -3.45 3.56 -2.62
CA TYR A 172 -4.05 3.17 -3.88
C TYR A 172 -5.11 2.07 -3.71
N ASP A 173 -4.81 1.05 -2.91
CA ASP A 173 -5.80 0.02 -2.56
C ASP A 173 -7.01 0.60 -1.84
N LEU A 174 -6.80 1.50 -0.88
CA LEU A 174 -7.88 2.21 -0.19
C LEU A 174 -8.78 2.95 -1.19
N VAL A 175 -8.19 3.65 -2.16
CA VAL A 175 -8.92 4.38 -3.20
C VAL A 175 -9.77 3.42 -4.02
N ILE A 176 -9.21 2.36 -4.58
CA ILE A 176 -9.94 1.40 -5.41
C ILE A 176 -11.11 0.78 -4.64
N PHE A 177 -10.85 0.28 -3.43
CA PHE A 177 -11.91 -0.37 -2.66
C PHE A 177 -12.99 0.64 -2.24
N THR A 178 -12.63 1.87 -1.89
CA THR A 178 -13.61 2.92 -1.57
C THR A 178 -14.47 3.27 -2.79
N PHE A 179 -13.85 3.47 -3.97
CA PHE A 179 -14.59 3.70 -5.21
C PHE A 179 -15.53 2.54 -5.54
N THR A 180 -15.10 1.30 -5.30
CA THR A 180 -15.93 0.12 -5.52
C THR A 180 -17.16 0.10 -4.59
N ILE A 181 -17.03 0.56 -3.34
CA ILE A 181 -18.19 0.71 -2.43
C ILE A 181 -19.16 1.78 -2.96
N VAL A 182 -18.62 2.94 -3.36
CA VAL A 182 -19.42 4.10 -3.80
C VAL A 182 -20.19 3.78 -5.08
N ASN A 183 -19.49 3.21 -6.07
CA ASN A 183 -20.06 2.93 -7.38
C ASN A 183 -20.79 1.57 -7.44
N ARG A 184 -20.65 0.75 -6.40
CA ARG A 184 -21.14 -0.65 -6.33
C ARG A 184 -20.61 -1.56 -7.45
N GLU A 185 -19.57 -1.12 -8.13
CA GLU A 185 -18.95 -1.79 -9.26
C GLU A 185 -17.44 -1.56 -9.20
N MET A 186 -16.66 -2.60 -9.52
CA MET A 186 -15.21 -2.52 -9.57
C MET A 186 -14.77 -2.06 -10.96
N ASP A 187 -14.17 -0.87 -11.04
CA ASP A 187 -13.65 -0.34 -12.29
C ASP A 187 -12.44 -1.18 -12.76
N VAL A 188 -12.60 -1.81 -13.93
CA VAL A 188 -11.58 -2.67 -14.55
C VAL A 188 -10.30 -1.89 -14.85
N ASN A 189 -10.39 -0.62 -15.21
CA ASN A 189 -9.22 0.22 -15.49
C ASN A 189 -8.42 0.50 -14.22
N GLN A 190 -9.11 0.79 -13.11
CA GLN A 190 -8.46 0.98 -11.82
C GLN A 190 -7.80 -0.33 -11.35
N TRP A 191 -8.48 -1.46 -11.49
CA TRP A 191 -7.90 -2.76 -11.16
C TRP A 191 -6.66 -3.07 -12.02
N THR A 192 -6.70 -2.74 -13.31
CA THR A 192 -5.61 -2.92 -14.27
C THR A 192 -4.39 -2.07 -13.91
N ALA A 193 -4.59 -0.82 -13.52
CA ALA A 193 -3.53 0.10 -13.15
C ALA A 193 -2.79 -0.30 -11.86
N ARG A 194 -3.40 -1.13 -11.00
CA ARG A 194 -2.84 -1.55 -9.71
C ARG A 194 -1.46 -2.20 -9.79
N GLY A 195 -1.20 -3.00 -10.83
CA GLY A 195 0.11 -3.59 -11.07
C GLY A 195 1.18 -2.51 -11.29
N PHE A 196 0.92 -1.55 -12.18
CA PHE A 196 1.83 -0.44 -12.46
C PHE A 196 2.09 0.42 -11.22
N VAL A 197 1.04 0.76 -10.46
CA VAL A 197 1.18 1.56 -9.24
C VAL A 197 2.01 0.82 -8.19
N THR A 198 1.77 -0.48 -8.01
CA THR A 198 2.56 -1.32 -7.10
C THR A 198 4.03 -1.31 -7.52
N ALA A 199 4.33 -1.53 -8.81
CA ALA A 199 5.69 -1.47 -9.34
C ALA A 199 6.37 -0.10 -9.14
N LEU A 200 5.64 1.00 -9.34
CA LEU A 200 6.13 2.36 -9.13
C LEU A 200 6.59 2.57 -7.68
N PHE A 201 5.77 2.14 -6.70
CA PHE A 201 6.09 2.29 -5.28
C PHE A 201 7.16 1.31 -4.78
N ALA A 202 7.59 0.34 -5.59
CA ALA A 202 8.78 -0.44 -5.29
C ALA A 202 10.08 0.39 -5.38
N VAL A 203 10.09 1.49 -6.15
CA VAL A 203 11.25 2.39 -6.29
C VAL A 203 11.65 3.01 -4.95
N PRO A 204 10.79 3.73 -4.22
CA PRO A 204 11.15 4.26 -2.90
C PRO A 204 11.48 3.12 -1.89
N LEU A 205 10.84 1.96 -1.99
CA LEU A 205 11.22 0.79 -1.18
C LEU A 205 12.66 0.34 -1.47
N ALA A 206 13.09 0.31 -2.73
CA ALA A 206 14.46 0.00 -3.12
C ALA A 206 15.46 1.07 -2.64
N PHE A 207 15.07 2.35 -2.65
CA PHE A 207 15.89 3.42 -2.06
C PHE A 207 16.04 3.26 -0.54
N SER A 208 14.98 2.85 0.15
CA SER A 208 15.04 2.52 1.58
C SER A 208 16.00 1.36 1.85
N ALA A 209 16.06 0.37 0.96
CA ALA A 209 17.00 -0.75 1.03
C ALA A 209 18.47 -0.33 0.80
N ARG A 210 18.71 0.78 0.07
CA ARG A 210 20.05 1.31 -0.17
C ARG A 210 20.55 2.12 1.02
N ARG A 211 19.74 3.05 1.56
CA ARG A 211 20.10 3.82 2.75
C ARG A 211 20.22 2.89 3.96
N SER A 212 21.33 2.98 4.70
CA SER A 212 21.44 2.25 5.95
C SER A 212 20.47 2.86 6.96
N PHE A 213 19.40 2.15 7.26
CA PHE A 213 18.67 2.36 8.50
C PHE A 213 19.49 1.68 9.61
N ARG A 214 20.50 2.38 10.13
CA ARG A 214 21.15 1.97 11.39
C ARG A 214 20.18 2.36 12.51
N LEU A 215 19.30 1.44 12.87
CA LEU A 215 18.74 1.41 14.22
C LEU A 215 19.88 0.93 15.15
N SER A 216 20.85 1.80 15.45
CA SER A 216 21.76 1.54 16.55
C SER A 216 20.91 1.64 17.83
N LEU A 217 20.64 0.48 18.42
CA LEU A 217 19.83 0.31 19.62
C LEU A 217 20.53 0.80 20.91
N ASP A 218 21.74 1.33 20.83
CA ASP A 218 22.57 1.50 22.02
C ASP A 218 22.44 2.86 22.75
N ASP A 219 21.82 3.90 22.16
CA ASP A 219 21.92 5.27 22.73
C ASP A 219 20.62 6.09 22.89
N TYR A 220 19.42 5.56 22.62
CA TYR A 220 18.22 6.42 22.55
C TYR A 220 17.34 6.36 23.80
N LEU A 221 17.42 7.43 24.61
CA LEU A 221 16.52 7.70 25.73
C LEU A 221 15.04 7.67 25.30
N PRO A 222 14.12 7.19 26.17
CA PRO A 222 12.69 7.16 25.88
C PRO A 222 12.14 8.59 25.85
N ARG A 223 11.69 9.07 24.69
CA ARG A 223 10.90 10.30 24.59
C ARG A 223 9.41 9.96 24.53
N GLN A 224 8.59 10.78 25.18
CA GLN A 224 7.14 10.63 25.25
C GLN A 224 6.54 10.45 23.85
N ILE A 225 5.77 9.36 23.71
CA ILE A 225 5.08 9.00 22.49
C ILE A 225 3.66 9.52 22.60
N VAL A 226 3.28 10.41 21.68
CA VAL A 226 1.92 10.91 21.55
C VAL A 226 1.22 10.12 20.45
N PHE A 227 0.07 9.53 20.78
CA PHE A 227 -0.79 8.88 19.81
C PHE A 227 -1.42 9.95 18.93
N TYR A 228 -0.92 10.14 17.71
CA TYR A 228 -1.45 11.13 16.78
C TYR A 228 -2.50 10.48 15.87
N GLY A 229 -3.78 10.80 16.08
CA GLY A 229 -4.89 10.41 15.20
C GLY A 229 -5.01 11.25 13.92
N PHE A 230 -4.01 12.08 13.61
CA PHE A 230 -4.07 13.06 12.53
C PHE A 230 -4.20 12.38 11.15
N SER A 231 -3.62 11.19 10.95
CA SER A 231 -3.78 10.50 9.66
C SER A 231 -5.14 9.88 9.48
N LEU A 232 -5.84 9.46 10.55
CA LEU A 232 -7.22 8.96 10.39
C LEU A 232 -8.14 10.10 9.91
N VAL A 233 -7.96 11.30 10.48
CA VAL A 233 -8.68 12.50 10.05
C VAL A 233 -8.27 12.88 8.61
N ALA A 234 -6.98 12.87 8.28
CA ALA A 234 -6.52 13.17 6.93
C ALA A 234 -7.01 12.15 5.88
N ILE A 235 -7.02 10.86 6.22
CA ILE A 235 -7.59 9.79 5.40
C ILE A 235 -9.10 10.01 5.24
N GLY A 236 -9.81 10.34 6.31
CA GLY A 236 -11.24 10.66 6.25
C GLY A 236 -11.54 11.86 5.36
N ILE A 237 -10.77 12.95 5.49
CA ILE A 237 -10.88 14.14 4.64
C ILE A 237 -10.58 13.78 3.17
N PHE A 238 -9.54 12.98 2.93
CA PHE A 238 -9.19 12.53 1.58
C PHE A 238 -10.31 11.68 0.96
N VAL A 239 -10.91 10.76 1.72
CA VAL A 239 -12.05 9.96 1.29
C VAL A 239 -13.26 10.83 0.99
N LEU A 240 -13.57 11.81 1.84
CA LEU A 240 -14.64 12.78 1.61
C LEU A 240 -14.39 13.61 0.34
N PHE A 241 -13.16 14.06 0.13
CA PHE A 241 -12.77 14.83 -1.04
C PHE A 241 -12.97 14.02 -2.33
N ILE A 242 -12.55 12.75 -2.33
CA ILE A 242 -12.81 11.83 -3.45
C ILE A 242 -14.31 11.66 -3.67
N LEU A 243 -15.09 11.40 -2.62
CA LEU A 243 -16.53 11.18 -2.71
C LEU A 243 -17.26 12.40 -3.30
N ILE A 244 -16.92 13.59 -2.82
CA ILE A 244 -17.49 14.86 -3.31
C ILE A 244 -17.06 15.14 -4.75
N GLY A 245 -15.77 15.00 -5.05
CA GLY A 245 -15.24 15.21 -6.40
C GLY A 245 -15.85 14.26 -7.42
N ASP A 246 -16.06 13.00 -7.02
CA ASP A 246 -16.65 11.96 -7.86
C ASP A 246 -18.12 12.23 -8.16
N ALA A 247 -18.89 12.64 -7.14
CA ALA A 247 -20.26 13.10 -7.32
C ALA A 247 -20.35 14.34 -8.23
N TYR A 248 -19.43 15.29 -8.07
CA TYR A 248 -19.39 16.51 -8.87
C TYR A 248 -19.05 16.21 -10.34
N ILE A 249 -17.97 15.47 -10.60
CA ILE A 249 -17.53 15.15 -11.96
C ILE A 249 -18.62 14.41 -12.73
N ARG A 250 -19.30 13.43 -12.09
CA ARG A 250 -20.43 12.74 -12.71
C ARG A 250 -21.62 13.65 -12.99
N ALA A 251 -21.95 14.58 -12.11
CA ALA A 251 -23.07 15.50 -12.30
C ALA A 251 -22.92 16.37 -13.55
N TYR A 252 -21.68 16.68 -13.94
CA TYR A 252 -21.37 17.45 -15.16
C TYR A 252 -20.99 16.57 -16.36
N GLY A 253 -21.21 15.25 -16.29
CA GLY A 253 -20.89 14.31 -17.37
C GLY A 253 -19.39 14.13 -17.66
N GLY A 254 -18.52 14.58 -16.75
CA GLY A 254 -17.08 14.45 -16.88
C GLY A 254 -16.57 13.07 -16.47
N THR A 255 -15.29 12.79 -16.75
CA THR A 255 -14.60 11.58 -16.30
C THR A 255 -13.36 11.95 -15.48
N TRP A 256 -13.05 11.14 -14.47
CA TRP A 256 -11.81 11.30 -13.68
C TRP A 256 -10.55 11.26 -14.55
N VAL A 257 -10.55 10.42 -15.58
CA VAL A 257 -9.46 10.34 -16.56
C VAL A 257 -9.28 11.68 -17.28
N GLY A 258 -10.36 12.29 -17.76
CA GLY A 258 -10.31 13.61 -18.40
C GLY A 258 -9.79 14.69 -17.47
N VAL A 259 -10.28 14.74 -16.22
CA VAL A 259 -9.83 15.72 -15.22
C VAL A 259 -8.34 15.54 -14.90
N LEU A 260 -7.89 14.31 -14.64
CA LEU A 260 -6.48 14.01 -14.34
C LEU A 260 -5.57 14.32 -15.53
N GLN A 261 -6.00 14.02 -16.75
CA GLN A 261 -5.25 14.33 -17.97
C GLN A 261 -5.05 15.84 -18.12
N ILE A 262 -6.10 16.64 -17.90
CA ILE A 262 -6.00 18.10 -17.95
C ILE A 262 -5.07 18.61 -16.85
N VAL A 263 -5.24 18.16 -15.60
CA VAL A 263 -4.39 18.56 -14.47
C VAL A 263 -2.93 18.19 -14.73
N PHE A 264 -2.67 17.01 -15.29
CA PHE A 264 -1.32 16.55 -15.63
C PHE A 264 -0.68 17.42 -16.71
N ILE A 265 -1.39 17.69 -17.81
CA ILE A 265 -0.90 18.54 -18.91
C ILE A 265 -0.64 19.95 -18.40
N VAL A 266 -1.58 20.55 -17.67
CA VAL A 266 -1.43 21.90 -17.10
C VAL A 266 -0.26 21.95 -16.12
N SER A 267 -0.12 20.94 -15.25
CA SER A 267 1.01 20.87 -14.31
C SER A 267 2.34 20.70 -15.03
N ALA A 268 2.40 19.89 -16.09
CA ALA A 268 3.60 19.72 -16.91
C ALA A 268 3.99 21.04 -17.61
N LEU A 269 3.03 21.73 -18.23
CA LEU A 269 3.24 23.05 -18.83
C LEU A 269 3.70 24.07 -17.80
N PHE A 270 3.09 24.08 -16.61
CA PHE A 270 3.50 24.93 -15.51
C PHE A 270 4.94 24.64 -15.05
N PHE A 271 5.30 23.36 -14.86
CA PHE A 271 6.67 22.97 -14.51
C PHE A 271 7.68 23.38 -15.59
N ILE A 272 7.35 23.19 -16.87
CA ILE A 272 8.19 23.65 -17.99
C ILE A 272 8.37 25.17 -17.93
N ALA A 273 7.29 25.94 -17.72
CA ALA A 273 7.36 27.39 -17.58
C ALA A 273 8.23 27.82 -16.39
N VAL A 274 8.07 27.19 -15.23
CA VAL A 274 8.89 27.45 -14.02
C VAL A 274 10.37 27.16 -14.30
N VAL A 275 10.69 26.04 -14.95
CA VAL A 275 12.07 25.70 -15.32
C VAL A 275 12.65 26.67 -16.34
N MET A 276 11.86 27.12 -17.32
CA MET A 276 12.31 28.10 -18.31
C MET A 276 12.59 29.48 -17.72
N VAL A 277 11.87 29.86 -16.65
CA VAL A 277 12.01 31.15 -15.97
C VAL A 277 13.04 31.10 -14.84
N SER A 278 13.32 29.93 -14.25
CA SER A 278 14.25 29.81 -13.11
C SER A 278 15.73 30.00 -13.54
N PRO A 279 16.40 31.08 -13.09
CA PRO A 279 17.82 31.31 -13.40
C PRO A 279 18.74 30.27 -12.74
N THR A 280 18.27 29.62 -11.68
CA THR A 280 19.03 28.67 -10.86
C THR A 280 19.13 27.27 -11.49
N ILE A 281 18.32 26.97 -12.52
CA ILE A 281 18.35 25.69 -13.26
C ILE A 281 19.12 25.82 -14.59
N ARG A 282 19.36 27.06 -15.06
CA ARG A 282 20.12 27.35 -16.28
C ARG A 282 21.65 27.43 -16.09
N ALA A 283 22.16 27.21 -14.86
CA ALA A 283 23.58 27.28 -14.53
C ALA A 283 24.17 25.91 -14.21
#